data_AF-A0A9P5YLC5-F1
#
_entry.id   AF-A0A9P5YLC5-F1
#
_cell.length_a   1.000
_cell.length_b   1.000
_cell.length_c   1.000
_cell.angle_alpha   90.00
_cell.angle_beta   90.00
_cell.angle_gamma   90.00
#
_symmetry.space_group_name_H-M   'P 1'
#
loop_
_entity.id
_entity.type
_entity.pdbx_description
1 polymer ?
#
loop_
_entity_poly.entity_id
_entity_poly.type
_entity_poly.pdbx_seq_one_letter_code
_entity_poly.pdbx_strand_id
1 'polypeptide(L)'
;VAVRRSIRWVPGPASEPTDTLVLTGGKSGVFLDIRFLKNTSKVDWAFAGYRHQLPDGRVQFKHHIDSRTLDPLSVKDIGANTVLEGGKTLEVGEMINPDTGLMTSYEEVWEDKHL
;
A
#
# COMPACT_ATOMS: atom_id res chain seq x y z
N VAL A 1 10.07 -8.84 -2.99
CA VAL A 1 9.38 -7.78 -3.75
C VAL A 1 7.91 -8.14 -3.76
N ALA A 2 6.99 -7.23 -3.48
CA ALA A 2 5.56 -7.53 -3.50
C ALA A 2 4.86 -6.81 -4.65
N VAL A 3 3.91 -7.47 -5.30
CA VAL A 3 3.05 -6.87 -6.32
C VAL A 3 1.61 -6.88 -5.84
N ARG A 4 0.87 -5.79 -6.08
CA ARG A 4 -0.55 -5.74 -5.74
C ARG A 4 -1.37 -6.43 -6.82
N ARG A 5 -2.26 -7.30 -6.39
CA ARG A 5 -3.19 -8.07 -7.25
C ARG A 5 -4.55 -7.43 -7.34
N SER A 6 -4.97 -6.78 -6.27
CA SER A 6 -6.20 -5.99 -6.25
C SER A 6 -6.20 -5.01 -5.09
N ILE A 7 -6.94 -3.92 -5.28
CA ILE A 7 -7.40 -3.01 -4.24
C ILE A 7 -8.92 -2.87 -4.33
N ARG A 8 -9.58 -2.74 -3.17
CA ARG A 8 -10.93 -2.19 -3.09
C ARG A 8 -11.03 -1.17 -1.97
N TRP A 9 -11.88 -0.18 -2.19
CA TRP A 9 -12.41 0.70 -1.16
C TRP A 9 -13.75 0.13 -0.72
N VAL A 10 -13.90 -0.28 0.54
CA VAL A 10 -15.09 -0.99 1.02
C VAL A 10 -16.30 -0.05 1.06
N PRO A 11 -17.51 -0.48 0.61
CA PRO A 11 -17.90 -1.81 0.12
C PRO A 11 -17.79 -2.00 -1.41
N GLY A 12 -17.08 -1.12 -2.10
CA GLY A 12 -16.90 -1.19 -3.55
C GLY A 12 -16.22 -2.47 -4.04
N PRO A 13 -16.37 -2.79 -5.34
CA PRO A 13 -15.75 -3.98 -5.93
C PRO A 13 -14.22 -3.84 -5.99
N ALA A 14 -13.53 -4.99 -6.00
CA ALA A 14 -12.08 -5.03 -6.22
C ALA A 14 -11.72 -4.74 -7.67
N SER A 15 -10.60 -4.03 -7.85
CA SER A 15 -9.99 -3.72 -9.14
C SER A 15 -8.47 -3.70 -9.00
N GLU A 16 -7.74 -3.61 -10.11
CA GLU A 16 -6.31 -3.31 -10.08
C GLU A 16 -5.96 -2.43 -11.28
N PRO A 17 -6.14 -1.10 -11.16
CA PRO A 17 -5.90 -0.16 -12.25
C PRO A 17 -4.39 0.11 -12.47
N THR A 18 -3.53 -0.41 -11.60
CA THR A 18 -2.10 -0.09 -11.59
C THR A 18 -1.21 -1.34 -11.66
N ASP A 19 -0.02 -1.17 -12.22
CA ASP A 19 1.11 -2.05 -11.96
C ASP A 19 1.82 -1.53 -10.70
N THR A 20 1.35 -2.01 -9.53
CA THR A 20 1.85 -1.61 -8.22
C THR A 20 2.93 -2.58 -7.73
N LEU A 21 4.05 -2.01 -7.27
CA LEU A 21 5.22 -2.71 -6.77
C LEU A 21 5.66 -2.13 -5.44
N VAL A 22 5.91 -2.99 -4.46
CA VAL A 22 6.54 -2.63 -3.19
C VAL A 22 7.91 -3.29 -3.05
N LEU A 23 8.93 -2.48 -2.79
CA LEU A 23 10.26 -2.91 -2.40
C LEU A 23 10.43 -2.72 -0.90
N THR A 24 10.86 -3.75 -0.18
CA THR A 24 11.05 -3.71 1.28
C THR A 24 12.47 -4.08 1.64
N GLY A 25 13.15 -3.20 2.38
CA GLY A 25 14.54 -3.34 2.84
C GLY A 25 14.74 -4.34 3.98
N GLY A 26 13.93 -5.40 4.07
CA GLY A 26 14.03 -6.43 5.10
C GLY A 26 14.07 -5.86 6.53
N LYS A 27 15.24 -5.96 7.17
CA LYS A 27 15.50 -5.50 8.55
C LYS A 27 15.62 -3.98 8.69
N SER A 28 15.95 -3.24 7.63
CA SER A 28 16.04 -1.77 7.72
C SER A 28 14.68 -1.11 7.87
N GLY A 29 13.60 -1.82 7.53
CA GLY A 29 12.23 -1.29 7.54
C GLY A 29 11.95 -0.28 6.43
N VAL A 30 12.94 0.07 5.59
CA VAL A 30 12.73 0.97 4.44
C VAL A 30 11.75 0.31 3.48
N PHE A 31 10.83 1.09 2.93
CA PHE A 31 9.97 0.65 1.84
C PHE A 31 9.84 1.72 0.74
N LEU A 32 9.55 1.26 -0.47
CA LEU A 32 9.10 2.06 -1.61
C LEU A 32 7.85 1.38 -2.17
N ASP A 33 6.73 2.09 -2.19
CA ASP A 33 5.52 1.76 -2.95
C ASP A 33 5.48 2.65 -4.19
N ILE A 34 5.42 2.04 -5.37
CA ILE A 34 5.27 2.75 -6.62
C ILE A 34 4.19 2.11 -7.48
N ARG A 35 3.32 2.96 -8.01
CA ARG A 35 2.13 2.58 -8.76
C ARG A 35 2.14 3.27 -10.11
N PHE A 36 2.18 2.48 -11.18
CA PHE A 36 2.01 2.98 -12.54
C PHE A 36 0.61 2.68 -13.04
N LEU A 37 -0.07 3.65 -13.67
CA LEU A 37 -1.35 3.39 -14.32
C LEU A 37 -1.14 2.40 -15.48
N LYS A 38 -1.91 1.30 -15.48
CA LYS A 38 -1.82 0.26 -16.51
C LYS A 38 -2.02 0.83 -17.90
N ASN A 39 -1.31 0.26 -18.88
CA ASN A 39 -1.31 0.67 -20.28
C ASN A 39 -0.80 2.10 -20.51
N THR A 40 -0.09 2.67 -19.52
CA THR A 40 0.55 3.98 -19.63
C THR A 40 1.95 3.93 -19.00
N SER A 41 2.68 5.04 -19.06
CA SER A 41 3.93 5.23 -18.31
C SER A 41 3.79 6.28 -17.20
N LYS A 42 2.55 6.59 -16.80
CA LYS A 42 2.26 7.62 -15.81
C LYS A 42 2.28 7.02 -14.40
N VAL A 43 2.94 7.72 -13.49
CA VAL A 43 2.88 7.43 -12.05
C VAL A 43 1.51 7.87 -11.53
N ASP A 44 0.80 6.95 -10.86
CA ASP A 44 -0.43 7.24 -10.12
C ASP A 44 -0.10 7.76 -8.71
N TRP A 45 0.75 7.01 -8.02
CA TRP A 45 1.23 7.31 -6.69
C TRP A 45 2.61 6.69 -6.49
N ALA A 46 3.52 7.44 -5.88
CA ALA A 46 4.77 6.92 -5.40
C ALA A 46 5.04 7.48 -4.00
N PHE A 47 5.37 6.61 -3.06
CA PHE A 47 5.71 7.00 -1.71
C PHE A 47 6.70 6.02 -1.08
N ALA A 48 7.50 6.53 -0.16
CA ALA A 48 8.56 5.77 0.48
C ALA A 48 8.77 6.26 1.90
N GLY A 49 9.33 5.38 2.74
CA GLY A 49 9.60 5.70 4.12
C GLY A 49 10.00 4.47 4.92
N TYR A 50 9.53 4.42 6.16
CA TYR A 50 9.87 3.35 7.10
C TYR A 50 8.60 2.71 7.64
N ARG A 51 8.59 1.37 7.67
CA ARG A 51 7.53 0.59 8.32
C ARG A 51 7.89 0.34 9.79
N HIS A 52 6.88 0.42 10.65
CA HIS A 52 7.01 0.15 12.08
C HIS A 52 5.94 -0.83 12.52
N GLN A 53 6.34 -1.90 13.20
CA GLN A 53 5.36 -2.82 13.79
C GLN A 53 4.82 -2.23 15.08
N LEU A 54 3.51 -2.17 15.19
CA LEU A 54 2.80 -1.66 16.36
C LEU A 54 2.57 -2.79 17.39
N PRO A 55 2.40 -2.46 18.68
CA PRO A 55 2.20 -3.46 19.74
C PRO A 55 0.97 -4.36 19.57
N ASP A 56 -0.04 -3.89 18.82
CA ASP A 56 -1.27 -4.63 18.53
C ASP A 56 -1.19 -5.51 17.28
N GLY A 57 0.01 -5.65 16.70
CA GLY A 57 0.28 -6.50 15.53
C GLY A 57 0.09 -5.81 14.19
N ARG A 58 -0.45 -4.58 14.15
CA ARG A 58 -0.54 -3.79 12.92
C ARG A 58 0.81 -3.25 12.49
N VAL A 59 0.88 -2.75 11.26
CA VAL A 59 2.06 -2.10 10.68
C VAL A 59 1.69 -0.67 10.34
N GLN A 60 2.47 0.29 10.84
CA GLN A 60 2.41 1.68 10.40
C GLN A 60 3.41 1.90 9.26
N PHE A 61 2.98 2.55 8.19
CA PHE A 61 3.84 2.99 7.09
C PHE A 61 4.04 4.50 7.19
N LYS A 62 5.20 4.93 7.73
CA LYS A 62 5.48 6.34 7.92
C LYS A 62 6.11 6.93 6.65
N HIS A 63 5.35 7.73 5.92
CA HIS A 63 5.80 8.35 4.68
C HIS A 63 6.88 9.42 4.98
N HIS A 64 7.93 9.42 4.17
CA HIS A 64 8.95 10.47 4.14
C HIS A 64 9.00 11.16 2.77
N ILE A 65 8.56 10.45 1.74
CA ILE A 65 8.36 10.95 0.38
C ILE A 65 6.97 10.50 -0.03
N ASP A 66 6.18 11.41 -0.60
CA ASP A 66 4.84 11.11 -1.11
C ASP A 66 4.52 12.04 -2.29
N SER A 67 4.12 11.48 -3.44
CA SER A 67 3.83 12.27 -4.64
C SER A 67 2.50 13.03 -4.59
N ARG A 68 1.67 12.83 -3.56
CA ARG A 68 0.33 13.43 -3.43
C ARG A 68 0.19 14.47 -2.35
N THR A 69 1.24 14.71 -1.55
CA THR A 69 1.23 15.71 -0.48
C THR A 69 2.59 16.37 -0.30
N LEU A 70 2.59 17.63 0.13
CA LEU A 70 3.81 18.33 0.56
C LEU A 70 4.13 18.08 2.04
N ASP A 71 3.22 17.46 2.79
CA ASP A 71 3.40 17.04 4.18
C ASP A 71 3.24 15.51 4.30
N PRO A 72 4.25 14.72 3.88
CA PRO A 72 4.16 13.26 3.94
C PRO A 72 4.12 12.75 5.38
N LEU A 73 4.72 13.45 6.33
CA LEU A 73 4.82 13.01 7.72
C LEU A 73 3.47 13.06 8.45
N SER A 74 2.49 13.82 7.94
CA SER A 74 1.15 13.88 8.49
C SER A 74 0.22 12.76 8.00
N VAL A 75 0.62 12.01 6.96
CA VAL A 75 -0.20 10.92 6.41
C VAL A 75 -0.38 9.83 7.46
N LYS A 76 -1.63 9.40 7.65
CA LYS A 76 -1.97 8.26 8.51
C LYS A 76 -2.20 7.05 7.64
N ASP A 77 -1.23 6.14 7.67
CA ASP A 77 -1.29 4.87 6.97
C ASP A 77 -0.91 3.73 7.94
N ILE A 78 -1.90 2.90 8.26
CA ILE A 78 -1.78 1.76 9.17
C ILE A 78 -2.60 0.61 8.59
N GLY A 79 -1.92 -0.53 8.38
CA GLY A 79 -2.51 -1.75 7.85
C GLY A 79 -2.32 -2.96 8.78
N ALA A 80 -3.23 -3.92 8.67
CA ALA A 80 -3.11 -5.25 9.25
C ALA A 80 -2.98 -6.27 8.13
N ASN A 81 -2.03 -7.20 8.26
CA ASN A 81 -1.73 -8.20 7.23
C ASN A 81 -2.17 -9.60 7.69
N THR A 82 -2.87 -10.32 6.83
CA THR A 82 -3.27 -11.72 7.03
C THR A 82 -2.84 -12.56 5.83
N VAL A 83 -2.16 -13.68 6.06
CA VAL A 83 -1.79 -14.61 5.00
C VAL A 83 -3.04 -15.34 4.51
N LEU A 84 -3.26 -15.33 3.20
CA LEU A 84 -4.32 -16.05 2.51
C LEU A 84 -3.84 -17.40 1.98
N GLU A 85 -4.78 -18.26 1.58
CA GLU A 85 -4.48 -19.47 0.83
C GLU A 85 -3.67 -19.16 -0.44
N GLY A 86 -2.72 -20.04 -0.78
CA GLY A 86 -1.84 -19.86 -1.93
C GLY A 86 -0.70 -18.86 -1.72
N GLY A 87 -0.43 -18.43 -0.49
CA GLY A 87 0.73 -17.61 -0.14
C GLY A 87 0.61 -16.12 -0.49
N LYS A 88 -0.62 -15.65 -0.77
CA LYS A 88 -0.92 -14.22 -0.90
C LYS A 88 -1.12 -13.59 0.48
N THR A 89 -1.09 -12.27 0.54
CA THR A 89 -1.37 -11.52 1.77
C THR A 89 -2.54 -10.57 1.55
N LEU A 90 -3.53 -10.59 2.44
CA LEU A 90 -4.56 -9.58 2.55
C LEU A 90 -4.08 -8.51 3.51
N GLU A 91 -3.95 -7.29 3.02
CA GLU A 91 -3.79 -6.10 3.85
C GLU A 91 -5.13 -5.39 3.97
N VAL A 92 -5.50 -5.03 5.20
CA VAL A 92 -6.66 -4.19 5.47
C VAL A 92 -6.25 -2.98 6.29
N GLY A 93 -6.82 -1.83 5.99
CA GLY A 93 -6.49 -0.60 6.69
C GLY A 93 -7.49 0.51 6.38
N GLU A 94 -7.16 1.73 6.79
CA GLU A 94 -7.92 2.92 6.46
C GLU A 94 -6.97 4.00 5.97
N MET A 95 -7.30 4.61 4.83
CA MET A 95 -6.57 5.77 4.31
C MET A 95 -7.55 6.70 3.57
N ILE A 96 -7.08 7.89 3.20
CA ILE A 96 -7.88 8.81 2.38
C ILE A 96 -8.02 8.20 0.97
N ASN A 97 -9.26 7.91 0.55
CA ASN A 97 -9.54 7.52 -0.82
C ASN A 97 -9.30 8.73 -1.75
N PRO A 98 -8.37 8.63 -2.73
CA PRO A 98 -8.04 9.75 -3.62
C PRO A 98 -9.22 10.26 -4.46
N ASP A 99 -10.17 9.39 -4.79
CA ASP A 99 -11.31 9.75 -5.65
C ASP A 99 -12.38 10.54 -4.88
N THR A 100 -12.47 10.35 -3.57
CA THR A 100 -13.52 10.96 -2.72
C THR A 100 -12.97 11.98 -1.72
N GLY A 101 -11.68 11.94 -1.41
CA GLY A 101 -11.05 12.73 -0.35
C GLY A 101 -11.46 12.31 1.07
N LEU A 102 -12.14 11.18 1.24
CA LEU A 102 -12.65 10.71 2.52
C LEU A 102 -11.80 9.56 3.08
N MET A 103 -11.63 9.55 4.40
CA MET A 103 -11.08 8.37 5.10
C MET A 103 -11.98 7.18 4.82
N THR A 104 -11.42 6.13 4.21
CA THR A 104 -12.15 4.96 3.73
C THR A 104 -11.37 3.71 4.05
N SER A 105 -12.06 2.66 4.52
CA SER A 105 -11.42 1.36 4.71
C SER A 105 -11.09 0.73 3.37
N TYR A 106 -9.88 0.17 3.27
CA TYR A 106 -9.41 -0.50 2.06
C TYR A 106 -9.06 -1.96 2.34
N GLU A 107 -9.05 -2.73 1.27
CA GLU A 107 -8.43 -4.05 1.26
C GLU A 107 -7.51 -4.16 0.03
N GLU A 108 -6.28 -4.59 0.25
CA GLU A 108 -5.30 -4.85 -0.79
C GLU A 108 -4.86 -6.32 -0.72
N VAL A 109 -4.77 -6.96 -1.88
CA VAL A 109 -4.24 -8.34 -1.98
C VAL A 109 -2.86 -8.26 -2.61
N TRP A 110 -1.87 -8.76 -1.89
CA TRP A 110 -0.46 -8.74 -2.26
C TRP A 110 0.05 -10.14 -2.58
N GLU A 111 0.99 -10.22 -3.52
CA GLU A 111 1.72 -11.44 -3.84
C GLU A 111 3.22 -11.17 -3.82
N ASP A 112 3.95 -11.96 -3.05
CA ASP A 112 5.41 -11.89 -3.02
C ASP A 112 6.02 -12.54 -4.26
N LYS A 113 6.96 -11.82 -4.87
CA LYS A 113 7.82 -12.26 -5.96
C LYS A 113 9.24 -12.46 -5.44
N HIS A 114 9.74 -13.67 -5.65
CA HIS A 114 11.16 -13.95 -5.62
C HIS A 114 11.74 -13.53 -6.98
N LEU A 115 12.63 -12.55 -6.95
CA LEU A 115 13.47 -12.16 -8.09
C LEU A 115 14.87 -12.73 -7.88
#